data_AF-A0A959SZY8-F1
#
_entry.id   AF-A0A959SZY8-F1
#
_cell.length_a   1.000
_cell.length_b   1.000
_cell.length_c   1.000
_cell.angle_alpha   90.00
_cell.angle_beta   90.00
_cell.angle_gamma   90.00
#
_symmetry.space_group_name_H-M   'P 1'
#
loop_
_entity.id
_entity.type
_entity.pdbx_description
1 polymer ?
#
loop_
_entity_poly.entity_id
_entity_poly.type
_entity_poly.pdbx_seq_one_letter_code
_entity_poly.pdbx_strand_id
1 'polypeptide(L)'
;MRINPIPLIAVLLLPCMLMAQINDRPPLYLKSGTLYPEKNITPDQLNQLYNSASRSAGKSFAVLQFKKIPGITERQILAQQGIELLDYIPDNAFTISFSSSPSADILNLVQARSFITLSPSQKMTTELAVGNIPSRANKVNGFADVWISFPRSFSYQDVSQELQQKNFQILDNAYKTYRIIAL
;
A
#
# COMPACT_ATOMS: atom_id res chain seq x y z
N MET A 1 -6.33 -68.19 6.48
CA MET A 1 -6.41 -66.89 7.17
C MET A 1 -6.61 -65.80 6.12
N ARG A 2 -7.77 -65.14 6.10
CA ARG A 2 -8.08 -64.09 5.10
C ARG A 2 -7.42 -62.79 5.56
N ILE A 3 -6.46 -62.30 4.79
CA ILE A 3 -5.79 -61.03 5.03
C ILE A 3 -6.78 -59.93 4.62
N ASN A 4 -7.34 -59.22 5.60
CA ASN A 4 -8.21 -58.08 5.34
C ASN A 4 -7.33 -56.88 4.93
N PRO A 5 -7.54 -56.26 3.76
CA PRO A 5 -6.69 -55.15 3.27
C PRO A 5 -7.03 -53.80 3.91
N ILE A 6 -8.12 -53.73 4.69
CA ILE A 6 -8.63 -52.52 5.33
C ILE A 6 -7.60 -51.81 6.23
N PRO A 7 -6.82 -52.48 7.10
CA PRO A 7 -5.84 -51.78 7.93
C PRO A 7 -4.65 -51.26 7.10
N LEU A 8 -4.36 -51.88 5.96
CA LEU A 8 -3.28 -51.46 5.06
C LEU A 8 -3.64 -50.18 4.28
N ILE A 9 -4.91 -50.05 3.90
CA ILE A 9 -5.47 -48.84 3.27
C ILE A 9 -5.53 -47.67 4.29
N ALA A 10 -5.88 -47.95 5.54
CA ALA A 10 -5.94 -46.94 6.59
C ALA A 10 -4.55 -46.34 6.93
N VAL A 11 -3.50 -47.16 6.90
CA VAL A 11 -2.11 -46.69 7.11
C VAL A 11 -1.60 -45.86 5.91
N LEU A 12 -2.06 -46.16 4.70
CA LEU A 12 -1.63 -45.46 3.48
C LEU A 12 -2.21 -44.04 3.35
N LEU A 13 -3.33 -43.73 4.03
CA LEU A 13 -4.02 -42.43 3.96
C LEU A 13 -3.55 -41.41 5.00
N LEU A 14 -2.70 -41.81 5.96
CA LEU A 14 -2.17 -40.92 7.01
C LEU A 14 -1.22 -39.79 6.54
N PRO A 15 -0.44 -39.88 5.44
CA PRO A 15 0.49 -38.81 5.07
C PRO A 15 -0.15 -37.58 4.41
N CYS A 16 -1.43 -37.63 4.02
CA CYS A 16 -2.07 -36.52 3.28
C CYS A 16 -2.51 -35.33 4.16
N MET A 17 -2.45 -35.42 5.49
CA MET A 17 -2.90 -34.34 6.38
C MET A 17 -1.81 -33.32 6.77
N LEU A 18 -0.58 -33.44 6.25
CA LEU A 18 0.56 -32.60 6.66
C LEU A 18 0.85 -31.39 5.76
N MET A 19 -0.01 -31.11 4.76
CA MET A 19 0.20 -29.98 3.83
C MET A 19 -0.81 -28.85 4.01
N ALA A 20 -0.96 -28.36 5.23
CA ALA A 20 -1.47 -27.00 5.46
C ALA A 20 -0.27 -26.09 5.71
N GLN A 21 0.48 -25.73 4.66
CA GLN A 21 1.51 -24.72 4.80
C GLN A 21 0.82 -23.38 5.08
N ILE A 22 1.00 -22.87 6.31
CA ILE A 22 0.62 -21.51 6.68
C ILE A 22 1.31 -20.60 5.67
N ASN A 23 0.53 -19.92 4.85
CA ASN A 23 1.08 -18.98 3.87
C ASN A 23 1.77 -17.87 4.65
N ASP A 24 3.11 -17.91 4.71
CA ASP A 24 3.88 -16.92 5.46
C ASP A 24 3.77 -15.54 4.79
N ARG A 25 3.25 -15.40 3.57
CA ARG A 25 3.09 -14.11 2.91
C ARG A 25 1.61 -13.67 2.96
N PRO A 26 1.19 -12.88 3.98
CA PRO A 26 -0.17 -12.35 4.01
C PRO A 26 -0.41 -11.48 2.78
N PRO A 27 -1.57 -11.61 2.12
CA PRO A 27 -1.88 -10.85 0.93
C PRO A 27 -2.04 -9.36 1.27
N LEU A 28 -1.82 -8.51 0.27
CA LEU A 28 -2.25 -7.12 0.26
C LEU A 28 -3.23 -6.94 -0.88
N TYR A 29 -4.50 -6.72 -0.53
CA TYR A 29 -5.57 -6.55 -1.49
C TYR A 29 -5.64 -5.10 -1.98
N LEU A 30 -5.30 -4.89 -3.26
CA LEU A 30 -5.45 -3.61 -3.95
C LEU A 30 -6.50 -3.72 -5.06
N LYS A 31 -7.00 -2.57 -5.51
CA LYS A 31 -7.91 -2.52 -6.67
C LYS A 31 -7.26 -3.09 -7.94
N SER A 32 -5.94 -2.91 -8.09
CA SER A 32 -5.15 -3.43 -9.20
C SER A 32 -4.87 -4.95 -9.09
N GLY A 33 -5.29 -5.60 -8.00
CA GLY A 33 -5.03 -7.01 -7.73
C GLY A 33 -4.35 -7.26 -6.38
N THR A 34 -4.03 -8.51 -6.11
CA THR A 34 -3.39 -8.93 -4.86
C THR A 34 -1.88 -8.93 -4.99
N LEU A 35 -1.19 -8.30 -4.03
CA LEU A 35 0.26 -8.38 -3.86
C LEU A 35 0.60 -9.30 -2.69
N TYR A 36 1.81 -9.88 -2.72
CA TYR A 36 2.34 -10.70 -1.63
C TYR A 36 3.69 -10.11 -1.18
N PRO A 37 3.67 -9.06 -0.34
CA PRO A 37 4.89 -8.38 0.09
C PRO A 37 5.84 -9.31 0.84
N GLU A 38 7.14 -9.15 0.58
CA GLU A 38 8.16 -9.83 1.37
C GLU A 38 8.33 -9.17 2.73
N LYS A 39 8.87 -9.92 3.69
CA LYS A 39 9.27 -9.35 4.98
C LYS A 39 10.55 -8.54 4.77
N ASN A 40 10.44 -7.21 4.78
CA ASN A 40 11.53 -6.33 4.39
C ASN A 40 11.88 -5.23 5.42
N ILE A 41 11.58 -5.48 6.70
CA ILE A 41 11.99 -4.61 7.81
C ILE A 41 13.45 -4.89 8.16
N THR A 42 14.35 -4.42 7.29
CA THR A 42 15.80 -4.44 7.50
C THR A 42 16.38 -3.04 7.20
N PRO A 43 17.48 -2.63 7.86
CA PRO A 43 18.06 -1.30 7.65
C PRO A 43 18.35 -0.98 6.18
N ASP A 44 18.93 -1.93 5.43
CA ASP A 44 19.30 -1.72 4.03
C ASP A 44 18.09 -1.51 3.12
N GLN A 45 17.06 -2.36 3.25
CA GLN A 45 15.85 -2.25 2.45
C GLN A 45 15.06 -0.99 2.77
N LEU A 46 14.98 -0.61 4.05
CA LEU A 46 14.33 0.62 4.49
C LEU A 46 15.05 1.86 3.97
N ASN A 47 16.38 1.88 4.00
CA ASN A 47 17.17 2.98 3.45
C ASN A 47 17.00 3.09 1.92
N GLN A 48 17.03 1.96 1.21
CA GLN A 48 16.77 1.94 -0.24
C GLN A 48 15.37 2.49 -0.57
N LEU A 49 14.36 2.08 0.18
CA LEU A 49 12.99 2.55 0.00
C LEU A 49 12.86 4.04 0.33
N TYR A 50 13.44 4.49 1.44
CA TYR A 50 13.43 5.90 1.84
C TYR A 50 14.09 6.82 0.81
N ASN A 51 15.21 6.38 0.21
CA ASN A 51 15.96 7.14 -0.79
C ASN A 51 15.27 7.14 -2.17
N SER A 52 14.51 6.11 -2.50
CA SER A 52 13.76 6.02 -3.77
C SER A 52 12.34 6.59 -3.70
N ALA A 53 11.82 6.84 -2.49
CA ALA A 53 10.48 7.34 -2.29
C ALA A 53 10.33 8.77 -2.84
N SER A 54 9.31 8.97 -3.68
CA SER A 54 8.92 10.30 -4.12
C SER A 54 8.45 11.14 -2.93
N ARG A 55 8.82 12.43 -2.93
CA ARG A 55 8.49 13.36 -1.87
C ARG A 55 7.62 14.49 -2.39
N SER A 56 6.62 14.83 -1.59
CA SER A 56 5.76 16.00 -1.75
C SER A 56 5.67 16.68 -0.39
N ALA A 57 5.89 18.00 -0.33
CA ALA A 57 5.91 18.77 0.92
C ALA A 57 6.74 18.13 2.06
N GLY A 58 7.90 17.55 1.72
CA GLY A 58 8.80 16.90 2.69
C GLY A 58 8.33 15.54 3.21
N LYS A 59 7.20 15.02 2.74
CA LYS A 59 6.63 13.71 3.12
C LYS A 59 6.63 12.75 1.93
N SER A 60 6.69 11.46 2.23
CA SER A 60 6.49 10.37 1.29
C SER A 60 5.29 9.52 1.69
N PHE A 61 4.77 8.74 0.75
CA PHE A 61 3.61 7.89 0.94
C PHE A 61 3.96 6.43 0.66
N ALA A 62 3.49 5.52 1.52
CA ALA A 62 3.74 4.10 1.42
C ALA A 62 2.62 3.29 2.06
N VAL A 63 2.75 1.96 2.02
CA VAL A 63 1.93 1.02 2.79
C VAL A 63 2.81 0.28 3.77
N LEU A 64 2.34 0.20 5.01
CA LEU A 64 2.99 -0.53 6.09
C LEU A 64 2.05 -1.64 6.56
N GLN A 65 2.51 -2.88 6.49
CA GLN A 65 1.78 -4.05 6.96
C GLN A 65 2.33 -4.53 8.29
N PHE A 66 1.44 -4.97 9.17
CA PHE A 66 1.77 -5.43 10.51
C PHE A 66 1.39 -6.91 10.69
N LYS A 67 2.03 -7.57 11.67
CA LYS A 67 1.61 -8.91 12.08
C LYS A 67 0.24 -8.91 12.77
N LYS A 68 -0.08 -7.82 13.48
CA LYS A 68 -1.35 -7.55 14.16
C LYS A 68 -1.71 -6.08 14.01
N ILE A 69 -2.97 -5.71 14.12
CA ILE A 69 -3.38 -4.30 14.11
C ILE A 69 -2.63 -3.55 15.24
N PRO A 70 -1.91 -2.45 14.94
CA PRO A 70 -1.19 -1.69 15.96
C PRO A 70 -2.17 -1.01 16.92
N GLY A 71 -1.89 -1.14 18.21
CA GLY A 71 -2.64 -0.48 19.29
C GLY A 71 -2.28 1.00 19.42
N ILE A 72 -2.78 1.63 20.49
CA ILE A 72 -2.57 3.06 20.74
C ILE A 72 -1.09 3.35 20.98
N THR A 73 -0.41 2.52 21.77
CA THR A 73 1.01 2.68 22.11
C THR A 73 1.88 2.57 20.86
N GLU A 74 1.66 1.56 20.01
CA GLU A 74 2.43 1.39 18.78
C GLU A 74 2.21 2.56 17.79
N ARG A 75 0.97 3.07 17.71
CA ARG A 75 0.65 4.25 16.90
C ARG A 75 1.37 5.51 17.39
N GLN A 76 1.47 5.70 18.69
CA GLN A 76 2.21 6.82 19.28
C GLN A 76 3.71 6.71 18.98
N ILE A 77 4.30 5.52 19.10
CA ILE A 77 5.70 5.26 18.76
C ILE A 77 5.96 5.61 17.28
N LEU A 78 5.09 5.16 16.37
CA LEU A 78 5.19 5.47 14.94
C LEU A 78 5.11 6.98 14.67
N ALA A 79 4.15 7.67 15.30
CA ALA A 79 3.97 9.11 15.14
C ALA A 79 5.21 9.90 15.62
N GLN A 80 5.84 9.49 16.73
CA GLN A 80 7.08 10.08 17.23
C GLN A 80 8.26 9.89 16.27
N GLN A 81 8.24 8.82 15.46
CA GLN A 81 9.22 8.59 14.39
C GLN A 81 8.86 9.30 13.07
N GLY A 82 7.84 10.16 13.06
CA GLY A 82 7.38 10.85 11.87
C GLY A 82 6.63 9.96 10.88
N ILE A 83 6.09 8.82 11.33
CA ILE A 83 5.25 7.91 10.54
C ILE A 83 3.79 8.07 11.00
N GLU A 84 2.97 8.66 10.15
CA GLU A 84 1.54 8.82 10.38
C GLU A 84 0.76 7.68 9.70
N LEU A 85 -0.02 6.92 10.47
CA LEU A 85 -0.97 5.95 9.92
C LEU A 85 -2.20 6.68 9.39
N LEU A 86 -2.60 6.37 8.16
CA LEU A 86 -3.71 7.00 7.47
C LEU A 86 -4.89 6.03 7.38
N ASP A 87 -5.10 5.42 6.22
CA ASP A 87 -6.26 4.58 5.92
C ASP A 87 -5.93 3.10 6.09
N TYR A 88 -6.89 2.34 6.63
CA TYR A 88 -6.76 0.90 6.74
C TYR A 88 -6.96 0.21 5.39
N ILE A 89 -6.11 -0.77 5.10
CA ILE A 89 -6.25 -1.74 4.02
C ILE A 89 -6.37 -3.13 4.69
N PRO A 90 -7.12 -4.09 4.14
CA PRO A 90 -7.21 -5.45 4.68
C PRO A 90 -5.85 -6.09 5.00
N ASP A 91 -5.88 -7.09 5.89
CA ASP A 91 -4.71 -7.85 6.38
C ASP A 91 -3.69 -7.01 7.13
N ASN A 92 -4.18 -6.24 8.12
CA ASN A 92 -3.35 -5.45 9.04
C ASN A 92 -2.43 -4.47 8.31
N ALA A 93 -2.87 -3.93 7.17
CA ALA A 93 -2.12 -2.96 6.39
C ALA A 93 -2.68 -1.56 6.56
N PHE A 94 -1.82 -0.56 6.52
CA PHE A 94 -2.22 0.84 6.56
C PHE A 94 -1.45 1.61 5.49
N THR A 95 -2.13 2.53 4.83
CA THR A 95 -1.41 3.60 4.12
C THR A 95 -0.76 4.51 5.15
N ILE A 96 0.43 4.99 4.85
CA ILE A 96 1.22 5.80 5.75
C ILE A 96 1.80 7.01 5.01
N SER A 97 2.01 8.09 5.75
CA SER A 97 2.94 9.13 5.35
C SER A 97 4.11 9.19 6.30
N PHE A 98 5.31 9.39 5.77
CA PHE A 98 6.54 9.46 6.55
C PHE A 98 7.45 10.58 6.05
N SER A 99 8.11 11.29 6.97
CA SER A 99 9.05 12.39 6.65
C SER A 99 10.52 12.01 6.86
N SER A 100 10.77 11.12 7.82
CA SER A 100 12.09 10.68 8.30
C SER A 100 12.40 9.24 7.88
N SER A 101 13.68 8.88 7.92
CA SER A 101 14.10 7.52 7.61
C SER A 101 13.54 6.54 8.65
N PRO A 102 12.80 5.50 8.23
CA PRO A 102 12.21 4.55 9.16
C PRO A 102 13.30 3.70 9.84
N SER A 103 13.27 3.63 11.17
CA SER A 103 14.15 2.75 11.95
C SER A 103 13.65 1.31 11.95
N ALA A 104 14.51 0.38 11.53
CA ALA A 104 14.21 -1.05 11.56
C ALA A 104 13.87 -1.55 12.97
N ASP A 105 14.56 -1.06 14.00
CA ASP A 105 14.33 -1.47 15.38
C ASP A 105 12.95 -1.06 15.87
N ILE A 106 12.54 0.19 15.57
CA ILE A 106 11.21 0.68 15.92
C ILE A 106 10.13 -0.07 15.14
N LEU A 107 10.33 -0.29 13.85
CA LEU A 107 9.37 -1.03 13.02
C LEU A 107 9.23 -2.49 13.48
N ASN A 108 10.32 -3.13 13.91
CA ASN A 108 10.26 -4.47 14.50
C ASN A 108 9.55 -4.47 15.87
N LEU A 109 9.78 -3.44 16.71
CA LEU A 109 9.11 -3.28 18.01
C LEU A 109 7.59 -3.20 17.86
N VAL A 110 7.09 -2.43 16.89
CA VAL A 110 5.64 -2.33 16.60
C VAL A 110 5.12 -3.50 15.76
N GLN A 111 5.94 -4.53 15.55
CA GLN A 111 5.60 -5.75 14.82
C GLN A 111 5.20 -5.48 13.35
N ALA A 112 5.81 -4.47 12.72
CA ALA A 112 5.74 -4.29 11.28
C ALA A 112 6.38 -5.50 10.56
N ARG A 113 5.82 -5.83 9.39
CA ARG A 113 6.23 -6.97 8.58
C ARG A 113 6.78 -6.52 7.24
N SER A 114 6.05 -5.64 6.55
CA SER A 114 6.43 -5.18 5.22
C SER A 114 6.19 -3.69 5.08
N PHE A 115 7.11 -3.03 4.38
CA PHE A 115 7.06 -1.61 4.02
C PHE A 115 7.18 -1.54 2.50
N ILE A 116 6.16 -1.04 1.81
CA ILE A 116 6.14 -1.01 0.35
C ILE A 116 5.72 0.36 -0.19
N THR A 117 6.31 0.76 -1.31
CA THR A 117 5.82 1.89 -2.12
C THR A 117 4.95 1.34 -3.24
N LEU A 118 3.77 1.95 -3.44
CA LEU A 118 2.89 1.57 -4.54
C LEU A 118 3.38 2.16 -5.87
N SER A 119 3.39 1.33 -6.92
CA SER A 119 3.66 1.78 -8.28
C SER A 119 2.55 2.72 -8.78
N PRO A 120 2.79 3.51 -9.85
CA PRO A 120 1.74 4.32 -10.46
C PRO A 120 0.50 3.50 -10.86
N SER A 121 0.70 2.33 -11.47
CA SER A 121 -0.40 1.44 -11.89
C SER A 121 -1.23 0.90 -10.72
N GLN A 122 -0.64 0.75 -9.53
CA GLN A 122 -1.35 0.32 -8.32
C GLN A 122 -2.17 1.43 -7.66
N LYS A 123 -1.90 2.69 -8.00
CA LYS A 123 -2.61 3.88 -7.49
C LYS A 123 -3.66 4.39 -8.46
N MET A 124 -3.54 4.07 -9.74
CA MET A 124 -4.43 4.50 -10.81
C MET A 124 -5.61 3.53 -11.00
N THR A 125 -6.66 4.00 -11.67
CA THR A 125 -7.69 3.09 -12.19
C THR A 125 -7.12 2.28 -13.36
N THR A 126 -7.66 1.08 -13.59
CA THR A 126 -7.17 0.17 -14.62
C THR A 126 -7.19 0.83 -16.00
N GLU A 127 -8.24 1.57 -16.33
CA GLU A 127 -8.41 2.26 -17.60
C GLU A 127 -7.30 3.30 -17.84
N LEU A 128 -6.96 4.07 -16.81
CA LEU A 128 -5.88 5.07 -16.87
C LEU A 128 -4.51 4.39 -16.96
N ALA A 129 -4.31 3.30 -16.20
CA ALA A 129 -3.04 2.56 -16.17
C ALA A 129 -2.70 1.90 -17.52
N VAL A 130 -3.71 1.48 -18.30
CA VAL A 130 -3.51 0.88 -19.63
C VAL A 130 -3.66 1.88 -20.79
N GLY A 131 -3.90 3.16 -20.48
CA GLY A 131 -4.09 4.22 -21.49
C GLY A 131 -5.42 4.15 -22.25
N ASN A 132 -6.40 3.37 -21.79
CA ASN A 132 -7.73 3.29 -22.38
C ASN A 132 -8.62 4.40 -21.81
N ILE A 133 -8.33 5.65 -22.21
CA ILE A 133 -9.01 6.83 -21.69
C ILE A 133 -10.33 7.03 -22.46
N PRO A 134 -11.49 7.09 -21.77
CA PRO A 134 -12.78 7.24 -22.45
C PRO A 134 -12.89 8.60 -23.12
N SER A 135 -13.55 8.67 -24.29
CA SER A 135 -13.67 9.90 -25.08
C SER A 135 -14.24 11.10 -24.31
N ARG A 136 -15.14 10.86 -23.34
CA ARG A 136 -15.69 11.90 -22.45
C ARG A 136 -14.64 12.62 -21.58
N ALA A 137 -13.48 12.01 -21.37
CA ALA A 137 -12.37 12.60 -20.63
C ALA A 137 -11.38 13.36 -21.53
N ASN A 138 -11.46 13.20 -22.86
CA ASN A 138 -10.55 13.86 -23.80
C ASN A 138 -11.23 15.10 -24.40
N LYS A 139 -11.43 16.14 -23.59
CA LYS A 139 -12.07 17.39 -24.07
C LYS A 139 -11.12 18.26 -24.88
N VAL A 140 -9.82 18.21 -24.59
CA VAL A 140 -8.76 18.93 -25.29
C VAL A 140 -7.80 17.91 -25.88
N ASN A 141 -7.40 18.10 -27.14
CA ASN A 141 -6.49 17.17 -27.80
C ASN A 141 -5.15 17.10 -27.05
N GLY A 142 -4.69 15.89 -26.74
CA GLY A 142 -3.48 15.66 -25.96
C GLY A 142 -3.65 15.72 -24.44
N PHE A 143 -4.86 15.98 -23.93
CA PHE A 143 -5.16 16.02 -22.50
C PHE A 143 -6.27 15.02 -22.13
N ALA A 144 -6.25 14.60 -20.87
CA ALA A 144 -7.29 13.77 -20.26
C ALA A 144 -7.73 14.38 -18.93
N ASP A 145 -9.01 14.72 -18.83
CA ASP A 145 -9.64 15.24 -17.63
C ASP A 145 -9.72 14.12 -16.58
N VAL A 146 -9.15 14.36 -15.40
CA VAL A 146 -9.11 13.36 -14.33
C VAL A 146 -9.46 13.94 -12.98
N TRP A 147 -10.03 13.09 -12.14
CA TRP A 147 -10.29 13.39 -10.75
C TRP A 147 -9.24 12.69 -9.92
N ILE A 148 -8.44 13.46 -9.19
CA ILE A 148 -7.42 12.92 -8.29
C ILE A 148 -7.89 13.03 -6.84
N SER A 149 -7.62 11.99 -6.06
CA SER A 149 -7.76 12.04 -4.60
C SER A 149 -6.38 12.00 -3.96
N PHE A 150 -6.20 12.72 -2.86
CA PHE A 150 -4.92 12.75 -2.15
C PHE A 150 -5.09 12.42 -0.65
N PRO A 151 -4.06 11.81 -0.03
CA PRO A 151 -4.14 11.40 1.38
C PRO A 151 -4.29 12.59 2.33
N ARG A 152 -4.93 12.35 3.49
CA ARG A 152 -5.23 13.41 4.48
C ARG A 152 -4.02 14.14 5.06
N SER A 153 -2.83 13.57 4.95
CA SER A 153 -1.59 14.15 5.47
C SER A 153 -0.96 15.20 4.54
N PHE A 154 -1.51 15.39 3.34
CA PHE A 154 -1.14 16.44 2.39
C PHE A 154 -2.21 17.53 2.35
N SER A 155 -1.80 18.79 2.32
CA SER A 155 -2.74 19.91 2.18
C SER A 155 -3.11 20.13 0.71
N TYR A 156 -4.27 20.75 0.47
CA TYR A 156 -4.66 21.15 -0.89
C TYR A 156 -3.62 22.09 -1.51
N GLN A 157 -3.09 23.03 -0.72
CA GLN A 157 -2.10 24.01 -1.16
C GLN A 157 -0.85 23.30 -1.69
N ASP A 158 -0.29 22.38 -0.91
CA ASP A 158 0.91 21.62 -1.29
C ASP A 158 0.70 20.85 -2.60
N VAL A 159 -0.43 20.13 -2.69
CA VAL A 159 -0.76 19.32 -3.87
C VAL A 159 -1.01 20.19 -5.09
N SER A 160 -1.79 21.26 -4.96
CA SER A 160 -2.11 22.17 -6.07
C SER A 160 -0.86 22.85 -6.63
N GLN A 161 0.04 23.31 -5.75
CA GLN A 161 1.30 23.93 -6.15
C GLN A 161 2.20 22.95 -6.89
N GLU A 162 2.35 21.72 -6.40
CA GLU A 162 3.16 20.71 -7.07
C GLU A 162 2.60 20.31 -8.44
N LEU A 163 1.26 20.20 -8.56
CA LEU A 163 0.61 19.89 -9.83
C LEU A 163 0.83 21.01 -10.86
N GLN A 164 0.67 22.27 -10.45
CA GLN A 164 0.93 23.42 -11.33
C GLN A 164 2.40 23.48 -11.76
N GLN A 165 3.35 23.19 -10.86
CA GLN A 165 4.79 23.10 -11.18
C GLN A 165 5.09 21.99 -12.20
N LYS A 166 4.28 20.94 -12.23
CA LYS A 166 4.36 19.83 -13.20
C LYS A 166 3.53 20.08 -14.47
N ASN A 167 3.01 21.30 -14.66
CA ASN A 167 2.19 21.73 -15.79
C ASN A 167 0.83 21.02 -15.89
N PHE A 168 0.26 20.54 -14.78
CA PHE A 168 -1.14 20.12 -14.74
C PHE A 168 -2.04 21.35 -14.60
N GLN A 169 -3.10 21.38 -15.40
CA GLN A 169 -4.16 22.38 -15.27
C GLN A 169 -5.12 21.95 -14.17
N ILE A 170 -5.54 22.88 -13.31
CA ILE A 170 -6.60 22.62 -12.33
C ILE A 170 -7.89 23.19 -12.91
N LEU A 171 -8.89 22.33 -13.11
CA LEU A 171 -10.18 22.70 -13.70
C LEU A 171 -11.18 23.13 -12.63
N ASP A 172 -11.23 22.43 -11.51
CA ASP A 172 -12.18 22.67 -10.42
C ASP A 172 -11.60 22.26 -9.05
N ASN A 173 -12.00 23.00 -8.01
CA ASN A 173 -11.62 22.79 -6.62
C ASN A 173 -12.82 22.73 -5.66
N ALA A 174 -14.05 22.63 -6.18
CA ALA A 174 -15.28 22.52 -5.37
C ALA A 174 -15.22 21.39 -4.33
N TYR A 175 -14.48 20.31 -4.62
CA TYR A 175 -14.35 19.13 -3.76
C TYR A 175 -13.06 19.09 -2.94
N LYS A 176 -12.34 20.21 -2.79
CA LYS A 176 -11.09 20.28 -2.01
C LYS A 176 -11.25 19.81 -0.56
N THR A 177 -12.41 20.06 0.06
CA THR A 177 -12.73 19.61 1.43
C THR A 177 -12.75 18.08 1.54
N TYR A 178 -13.07 17.39 0.46
CA TYR A 178 -13.03 15.93 0.35
C TYR A 178 -11.69 15.40 -0.15
N ARG A 179 -10.68 16.28 -0.30
CA ARG A 179 -9.35 15.98 -0.84
C ARG A 179 -9.39 15.46 -2.27
N ILE A 180 -10.23 16.09 -3.08
CA ILE A 180 -10.42 15.78 -4.49
C ILE A 180 -10.19 17.03 -5.33
N ILE A 181 -9.44 16.90 -6.43
CA ILE A 181 -9.14 17.98 -7.38
C ILE A 181 -9.44 17.47 -8.79
N ALA A 182 -10.11 18.31 -9.59
CA ALA A 182 -10.29 18.05 -11.02
C ALA A 182 -9.14 18.69 -11.80
N LEU A 183 -8.47 17.89 -12.63
CA LEU A 183 -7.41 18.29 -13.55
C LEU A 183 -7.85 18.13 -15.00
#